data_AF-A0A954RG54-F1
#
_entry.id   AF-A0A954RG54-F1
#
_cell.length_a   1.000
_cell.length_b   1.000
_cell.length_c   1.000
_cell.angle_alpha   90.00
_cell.angle_beta   90.00
_cell.angle_gamma   90.00
#
_symmetry.space_group_name_H-M   'P 1'
#
loop_
_entity.id
_entity.type
_entity.pdbx_description
1 polymer ?
#
loop_
_entity_poly.entity_id
_entity_poly.type
_entity_poly.pdbx_seq_one_letter_code
_entity_poly.pdbx_strand_id
1 'polypeptide(L)'
;MIRQTNQFANQLTGLIIVAALASGDAAAAAEPILAWRFDGTASAGEWLGKFGSSAPGPRPPKYPGFQSDNSAMAFNGHEGAILVKDHERGGFTNIRFDRGDTFGFETWVKFSAIAKGQIAYVMGKGRHVQHGEEFADDNQNYSIRFQGTSEGAQFGLLFTSEHPGTKQRAWHRWWSDPSVPITGWHHVALEFTFGKRDSLRAYIDGKPV
;
A
#
# COMPACT_ATOMS: atom_id res chain seq x y z
N MET A 1 56.07 -64.05 -34.31
CA MET A 1 55.63 -64.73 -33.06
C MET A 1 54.83 -63.72 -32.25
N ILE A 2 53.67 -64.13 -31.74
CA ILE A 2 52.50 -63.31 -31.32
C ILE A 2 52.75 -62.52 -30.01
N ARG A 3 51.95 -61.45 -29.83
CA ARG A 3 51.46 -60.80 -28.57
C ARG A 3 51.96 -59.36 -28.39
N GLN A 4 51.18 -58.40 -27.89
CA GLN A 4 49.76 -58.23 -27.57
C GLN A 4 49.60 -56.72 -27.34
N THR A 5 48.47 -56.16 -27.78
CA THR A 5 47.94 -54.87 -27.37
C THR A 5 47.69 -54.80 -25.86
N ASN A 6 47.86 -53.62 -25.25
CA ASN A 6 46.93 -53.12 -24.24
C ASN A 6 47.02 -51.59 -24.11
N GLN A 7 45.87 -50.95 -24.37
CA GLN A 7 45.55 -49.57 -24.05
C GLN A 7 45.41 -49.40 -22.54
N PHE A 8 45.87 -48.26 -22.01
CA PHE A 8 45.32 -47.70 -20.79
C PHE A 8 44.83 -46.28 -21.08
N ALA A 9 43.51 -46.14 -21.07
CA ALA A 9 42.81 -44.87 -21.07
C ALA A 9 42.98 -44.20 -19.70
N ASN A 10 43.38 -42.93 -19.70
CA ASN A 10 43.28 -42.09 -18.52
C ASN A 10 42.04 -41.22 -18.66
N GLN A 11 41.04 -41.46 -17.81
CA GLN A 11 39.84 -40.63 -17.74
C GLN A 11 40.17 -39.32 -17.02
N LEU A 12 39.93 -38.19 -17.67
CA LEU A 12 39.88 -36.89 -17.00
C LEU A 12 38.48 -36.67 -16.43
N THR A 13 38.40 -36.61 -15.11
CA THR A 13 37.21 -36.21 -14.36
C THR A 13 37.24 -34.70 -14.10
N GLY A 14 36.17 -34.01 -14.52
CA GLY A 14 35.52 -32.94 -13.75
C GLY A 14 36.09 -31.51 -13.84
N LEU A 15 35.28 -30.57 -14.31
CA LEU A 15 34.42 -29.73 -13.45
C LEU A 15 33.53 -28.83 -14.33
N ILE A 16 32.21 -29.03 -14.34
CA ILE A 16 31.26 -28.09 -14.94
C ILE A 16 30.84 -27.11 -13.84
N ILE A 17 31.27 -25.86 -13.94
CA ILE A 17 30.75 -24.76 -13.11
C ILE A 17 29.50 -24.24 -13.81
N VAL A 18 28.33 -24.58 -13.30
CA VAL A 18 27.08 -23.89 -13.67
C VAL A 18 27.00 -22.64 -12.80
N ALA A 19 27.34 -21.49 -13.39
CA ALA A 19 27.03 -20.20 -12.78
C ALA A 19 25.52 -19.95 -12.94
N ALA A 20 24.77 -20.15 -11.86
CA ALA A 20 23.39 -19.70 -11.78
C ALA A 20 23.38 -18.17 -11.69
N LEU A 21 23.02 -17.50 -12.79
CA LEU A 21 22.68 -16.08 -12.77
C LEU A 21 21.34 -15.95 -12.02
N ALA A 22 21.42 -15.68 -10.73
CA ALA A 22 20.27 -15.19 -9.99
C ALA A 22 20.00 -13.75 -10.45
N SER A 23 19.14 -13.59 -11.46
CA SER A 23 18.50 -12.31 -11.75
C SER A 23 17.49 -12.03 -10.65
N GLY A 24 17.98 -11.57 -9.50
CA GLY A 24 17.17 -10.88 -8.52
C GLY A 24 16.89 -9.49 -9.08
N ASP A 25 15.77 -9.33 -9.79
CA ASP A 25 15.19 -8.01 -9.99
C ASP A 25 14.78 -7.50 -8.61
N ALA A 26 15.70 -6.80 -7.94
CA ALA A 26 15.33 -5.87 -6.90
C ALA A 26 14.50 -4.79 -7.62
N ALA A 27 13.17 -4.92 -7.56
CA ALA A 27 12.28 -3.86 -8.00
C ALA A 27 12.76 -2.58 -7.31
N ALA A 28 13.29 -1.63 -8.09
CA ALA A 28 13.66 -0.33 -7.56
C ALA A 28 12.40 0.25 -6.93
N ALA A 29 12.38 0.38 -5.60
CA ALA A 29 11.26 0.98 -4.91
C ALA A 29 11.06 2.38 -5.48
N ALA A 30 9.91 2.63 -6.10
CA ALA A 30 9.59 3.95 -6.63
C ALA A 30 9.65 4.97 -5.48
N GLU A 31 10.24 6.14 -5.75
CA GLU A 31 10.28 7.20 -4.73
C GLU A 31 8.85 7.57 -4.31
N PRO A 32 8.57 7.63 -3.00
CA PRO A 32 7.23 7.96 -2.54
C PRO A 32 6.90 9.41 -2.88
N ILE A 33 5.81 9.63 -3.61
CA ILE A 33 5.32 10.99 -3.92
C ILE A 33 4.70 11.70 -2.71
N LEU A 34 4.32 10.92 -1.69
CA LEU A 34 3.77 11.37 -0.41
C LEU A 34 4.23 10.43 0.70
N ALA A 35 4.69 10.98 1.82
CA ALA A 35 5.11 10.22 2.98
C ALA A 35 4.84 10.99 4.28
N TRP A 36 4.34 10.28 5.29
CA TRP A 36 4.19 10.78 6.65
C TRP A 36 4.89 9.83 7.61
N ARG A 37 5.92 10.34 8.28
CA ARG A 37 6.66 9.61 9.31
C ARG A 37 6.20 9.94 10.73
N PHE A 38 5.56 11.10 10.89
CA PHE A 38 5.09 11.63 12.18
C PHE A 38 6.19 11.75 13.25
N ASP A 39 7.44 11.94 12.83
CA ASP A 39 8.64 12.05 13.69
C ASP A 39 8.96 13.50 14.13
N GLY A 40 8.01 14.41 13.94
CA GLY A 40 8.18 15.84 14.20
C GLY A 40 8.70 16.63 13.00
N THR A 41 9.16 15.97 11.93
CA THR A 41 9.49 16.62 10.67
C THR A 41 8.21 17.00 9.92
N ALA A 42 8.19 18.20 9.34
CA ALA A 42 7.08 18.63 8.49
C ALA A 42 6.89 17.64 7.33
N SER A 43 5.65 17.20 7.13
CA SER A 43 5.23 16.32 6.04
C SER A 43 4.20 17.04 5.16
N ALA A 44 3.87 16.48 4.01
CA ALA A 44 2.92 17.07 3.06
C ALA A 44 1.52 17.32 3.66
N GLY A 45 0.88 18.39 3.23
CA GLY A 45 -0.52 18.69 3.50
C GLY A 45 -0.77 19.63 4.68
N GLU A 46 -2.04 20.00 4.85
CA GLU A 46 -2.54 20.91 5.89
C GLU A 46 -3.56 20.17 6.76
N TRP A 47 -3.61 20.48 8.05
CA TRP A 47 -4.64 19.91 8.93
C TRP A 47 -6.02 20.46 8.59
N LEU A 48 -7.01 19.58 8.54
CA LEU A 48 -8.43 19.93 8.52
C LEU A 48 -9.10 19.49 9.82
N GLY A 49 -9.98 20.37 10.30
CA GLY A 49 -10.74 20.18 11.53
C GLY A 49 -9.86 19.88 12.73
N LYS A 50 -10.11 18.78 13.43
CA LYS A 50 -9.39 18.44 14.67
C LYS A 50 -8.03 17.84 14.37
N PHE A 51 -7.01 18.36 15.03
CA PHE A 51 -5.65 17.85 14.90
C PHE A 51 -5.56 16.43 15.48
N GLY A 52 -4.80 15.57 14.83
CA GLY A 52 -4.42 14.29 15.40
C GLY A 52 -3.55 14.48 16.65
N SER A 53 -3.50 13.45 17.48
CA SER A 53 -2.62 13.42 18.65
C SER A 53 -1.45 12.48 18.41
N SER A 54 -0.24 12.92 18.76
CA SER A 54 0.95 12.05 18.74
C SER A 54 0.73 10.79 19.59
N ALA A 55 1.19 9.65 19.08
CA ALA A 55 1.10 8.36 19.74
C ALA A 55 2.37 7.52 19.48
N PRO A 56 2.68 6.54 20.35
CA PRO A 56 3.74 5.57 20.06
C PRO A 56 3.40 4.75 18.82
N GLY A 57 4.29 4.77 17.82
CA GLY A 57 4.24 3.89 16.66
C GLY A 57 4.63 2.45 16.99
N PRO A 58 4.82 1.58 15.97
CA PRO A 58 5.45 0.28 16.16
C PRO A 58 6.86 0.46 16.77
N ARG A 59 7.20 -0.30 17.83
CA ARG A 59 8.47 -0.20 18.57
C ARG A 59 9.00 -1.57 19.04
N PRO A 60 10.31 -1.73 19.31
CA PRO A 60 10.89 -2.90 19.95
C PRO A 60 10.33 -3.16 21.37
N PRO A 61 10.40 -4.41 21.88
CA PRO A 61 10.91 -5.61 21.20
C PRO A 61 9.89 -6.24 20.23
N LYS A 62 8.61 -5.83 20.30
CA LYS A 62 7.54 -6.43 19.49
C LYS A 62 7.70 -6.13 17.99
N TYR A 63 8.20 -4.95 17.65
CA TYR A 63 8.48 -4.52 16.27
C TYR A 63 9.96 -4.14 16.14
N PRO A 64 10.87 -5.13 16.01
CA PRO A 64 12.31 -4.92 16.12
C PRO A 64 12.92 -4.09 14.98
N GLY A 65 12.21 -3.93 13.85
CA GLY A 65 12.66 -3.10 12.73
C GLY A 65 12.48 -1.59 12.93
N PHE A 66 11.94 -1.15 14.07
CA PHE A 66 11.69 0.26 14.36
C PHE A 66 12.61 0.80 15.44
N GLN A 67 12.82 2.12 15.42
CA GLN A 67 13.49 2.83 16.50
C GLN A 67 12.64 2.81 17.78
N SER A 68 13.29 2.88 18.94
CA SER A 68 12.62 2.86 20.25
C SER A 68 11.71 4.05 20.50
N ASP A 69 11.95 5.16 19.82
CA ASP A 69 11.18 6.41 19.88
C ASP A 69 10.19 6.58 18.73
N ASN A 70 10.09 5.62 17.81
CA ASN A 70 9.24 5.70 16.62
C ASN A 70 7.80 6.16 16.95
N SER A 71 7.31 7.15 16.24
CA SER A 71 6.03 7.82 16.51
C SER A 71 5.01 7.54 15.41
N ALA A 72 3.76 7.82 15.75
CA ALA A 72 2.62 7.75 14.85
C ALA A 72 1.64 8.87 15.20
N MET A 73 0.63 9.02 14.36
CA MET A 73 -0.44 9.97 14.56
C MET A 73 -1.78 9.25 14.78
N ALA A 74 -2.43 9.52 15.89
CA ALA A 74 -3.77 9.03 16.17
C ALA A 74 -4.82 10.03 15.69
N PHE A 75 -5.69 9.56 14.80
CA PHE A 75 -6.88 10.29 14.34
C PHE A 75 -8.08 9.77 15.12
N ASN A 76 -8.71 10.65 15.90
CA ASN A 76 -9.84 10.30 16.78
C ASN A 76 -11.11 11.02 16.32
N GLY A 77 -12.22 10.30 16.28
CA GLY A 77 -13.50 10.83 15.80
C GLY A 77 -13.55 10.97 14.28
N HIS A 78 -14.38 11.91 13.79
CA HIS A 78 -14.67 12.10 12.37
C HIS A 78 -14.21 13.46 11.83
N GLU A 79 -13.52 14.26 12.64
CA GLU A 79 -13.29 15.68 12.37
C GLU A 79 -11.86 15.97 11.90
N GLY A 80 -10.94 15.01 11.97
CA GLY A 80 -9.52 15.24 11.71
C GLY A 80 -9.03 14.57 10.44
N ALA A 81 -8.37 15.33 9.58
CA ALA A 81 -7.69 14.83 8.39
C ALA A 81 -6.46 15.67 8.03
N ILE A 82 -5.59 15.13 7.18
CA ILE A 82 -4.54 15.89 6.50
C ILE A 82 -4.98 16.06 5.04
N LEU A 83 -5.19 17.30 4.62
CA LEU A 83 -5.53 17.65 3.25
C LEU A 83 -4.27 17.85 2.43
N VAL A 84 -4.15 17.08 1.35
CA VAL A 84 -3.15 17.31 0.31
C VAL A 84 -3.84 17.91 -0.90
N LYS A 85 -3.38 19.09 -1.33
CA LYS A 85 -3.84 19.72 -2.57
C LYS A 85 -3.27 18.96 -3.77
N ASP A 86 -4.12 18.77 -4.77
CA ASP A 86 -3.76 18.19 -6.06
C ASP A 86 -2.93 19.18 -6.89
N HIS A 87 -2.00 18.73 -7.74
CA HIS A 87 -1.15 19.66 -8.51
C HIS A 87 -1.93 20.62 -9.41
N GLU A 88 -3.03 20.19 -10.03
CA GLU A 88 -3.89 21.09 -10.82
C GLU A 88 -4.65 22.11 -9.95
N ARG A 89 -4.64 21.91 -8.63
CA ARG A 89 -5.21 22.81 -7.62
C ARG A 89 -4.12 23.48 -6.78
N GLY A 90 -2.90 23.58 -7.31
CA GLY A 90 -1.76 24.25 -6.65
C GLY A 90 -1.01 23.40 -5.63
N GLY A 91 -1.24 22.09 -5.61
CA GLY A 91 -0.42 21.14 -4.87
C GLY A 91 0.98 20.94 -5.47
N PHE A 92 1.92 20.44 -4.67
CA PHE A 92 3.30 20.24 -5.11
C PHE A 92 3.53 18.94 -5.90
N THR A 93 2.57 18.01 -5.90
CA THR A 93 2.73 16.69 -6.50
C THR A 93 1.46 16.21 -7.20
N ASN A 94 1.63 15.37 -8.22
CA ASN A 94 0.54 14.77 -8.96
C ASN A 94 0.00 13.55 -8.20
N ILE A 95 -1.26 13.64 -7.76
CA ILE A 95 -2.00 12.56 -7.09
C ILE A 95 -3.15 12.05 -7.96
N ARG A 96 -3.01 12.18 -9.27
CA ARG A 96 -3.95 11.66 -10.26
C ARG A 96 -3.33 10.44 -10.90
N PHE A 97 -4.13 9.40 -11.00
CA PHE A 97 -3.76 8.13 -11.61
C PHE A 97 -4.77 7.84 -12.71
N ASP A 98 -4.28 7.72 -13.93
CA ASP A 98 -5.05 7.39 -15.12
C ASP A 98 -4.86 5.91 -15.49
N ARG A 99 -5.62 5.47 -16.49
CA ARG A 99 -5.48 4.12 -17.06
C ARG A 99 -4.03 3.89 -17.49
N GLY A 100 -3.42 2.84 -16.94
CA GLY A 100 -2.02 2.48 -17.18
C GLY A 100 -1.08 2.87 -16.05
N ASP A 101 -1.47 3.80 -15.18
CA ASP A 101 -0.67 4.18 -14.02
C ASP A 101 -0.74 3.11 -12.93
N THR A 102 0.37 2.91 -12.24
CA THR A 102 0.45 2.03 -11.07
C THR A 102 0.41 2.87 -9.80
N PHE A 103 -0.60 2.63 -8.99
CA PHE A 103 -0.71 3.16 -7.65
C PHE A 103 -0.05 2.20 -6.66
N GLY A 104 0.94 2.68 -5.92
CA GLY A 104 1.55 1.99 -4.80
C GLY A 104 1.18 2.66 -3.47
N PHE A 105 0.90 1.87 -2.46
CA PHE A 105 0.57 2.36 -1.12
C PHE A 105 1.07 1.39 -0.06
N GLU A 106 1.62 1.94 1.01
CA GLU A 106 1.86 1.20 2.23
C GLU A 106 1.66 2.07 3.46
N THR A 107 1.36 1.44 4.60
CA THR A 107 1.30 2.10 5.89
C THR A 107 1.35 1.10 7.04
N TRP A 108 1.63 1.60 8.24
CA TRP A 108 1.37 0.88 9.48
C TRP A 108 0.10 1.44 10.14
N VAL A 109 -0.83 0.55 10.47
CA VAL A 109 -2.11 0.90 11.11
C VAL A 109 -2.27 0.21 12.45
N LYS A 110 -3.00 0.89 13.34
CA LYS A 110 -3.50 0.32 14.60
C LYS A 110 -4.91 0.84 14.80
N PHE A 111 -5.84 -0.06 15.09
CA PHE A 111 -7.22 0.30 15.38
C PHE A 111 -7.39 0.57 16.88
N SER A 112 -8.04 1.68 17.22
CA SER A 112 -8.56 1.90 18.58
C SER A 112 -9.89 1.16 18.76
N ALA A 113 -10.79 1.32 17.80
CA ALA A 113 -12.03 0.56 17.64
C ALA A 113 -12.51 0.66 16.18
N ILE A 114 -13.13 -0.40 15.68
CA ILE A 114 -13.89 -0.38 14.42
C ILE A 114 -15.05 -1.37 14.53
N ALA A 115 -16.28 -0.88 14.41
CA ALA A 115 -17.46 -1.72 14.49
C ALA A 115 -17.68 -2.53 13.21
N LYS A 116 -18.38 -3.66 13.31
CA LYS A 116 -18.76 -4.46 12.13
C LYS A 116 -19.53 -3.60 11.11
N GLY A 117 -19.05 -3.56 9.87
CA GLY A 117 -19.62 -2.76 8.79
C GLY A 117 -19.20 -1.28 8.78
N GLN A 118 -18.50 -0.80 9.82
CA GLN A 118 -17.97 0.56 9.85
C GLN A 118 -16.84 0.70 8.84
N ILE A 119 -16.86 1.78 8.07
CA ILE A 119 -15.79 2.14 7.14
C ILE A 119 -14.87 3.17 7.79
N ALA A 120 -13.58 2.89 7.82
CA ALA A 120 -12.53 3.83 8.23
C ALA A 120 -11.64 4.14 7.02
N TYR A 121 -11.52 5.42 6.65
CA TYR A 121 -10.64 5.85 5.56
C TYR A 121 -9.24 6.13 6.11
N VAL A 122 -8.21 5.62 5.43
CA VAL A 122 -6.81 6.03 5.65
C VAL A 122 -6.38 7.06 4.63
N MET A 123 -6.83 6.89 3.38
CA MET A 123 -6.62 7.85 2.31
C MET A 123 -7.86 7.89 1.42
N GLY A 124 -8.22 9.08 0.95
CA GLY A 124 -9.28 9.25 -0.03
C GLY A 124 -9.03 10.48 -0.89
N LYS A 125 -9.31 10.37 -2.18
CA LYS A 125 -9.48 11.50 -3.09
C LYS A 125 -10.93 11.54 -3.55
N GLY A 126 -11.63 12.64 -3.25
CA GLY A 126 -13.09 12.74 -3.37
C GLY A 126 -13.80 12.55 -2.02
N ARG A 127 -15.13 12.68 -2.02
CA ARG A 127 -16.04 12.88 -0.85
C ARG A 127 -15.43 13.66 0.31
N HIS A 128 -15.42 14.98 0.16
CA HIS A 128 -15.55 15.90 1.30
C HIS A 128 -16.35 17.14 0.89
N VAL A 129 -17.67 17.08 1.06
CA VAL A 129 -18.61 18.14 0.62
C VAL A 129 -18.50 19.45 1.42
N GLN A 130 -17.88 19.43 2.61
CA GLN A 130 -17.75 20.60 3.48
C GLN A 130 -16.37 21.28 3.46
N HIS A 131 -15.38 20.69 2.78
CA HIS A 131 -13.99 21.18 2.80
C HIS A 131 -13.39 21.28 1.37
N GLY A 132 -14.24 21.56 0.38
CA GLY A 132 -13.85 21.68 -1.03
C GLY A 132 -14.98 22.25 -1.90
N GLU A 133 -14.90 22.01 -3.21
CA GLU A 133 -15.95 22.39 -4.17
C GLU A 133 -17.22 21.53 -3.97
N GLU A 134 -18.40 22.06 -4.32
CA GLU A 134 -19.63 21.29 -4.37
C GLU A 134 -19.53 20.23 -5.47
N PHE A 135 -19.33 18.99 -5.06
CA PHE A 135 -19.26 17.85 -5.96
C PHE A 135 -20.48 16.95 -5.79
N ALA A 136 -20.90 16.28 -6.86
CA ALA A 136 -21.98 15.30 -6.81
C ALA A 136 -21.68 14.14 -5.82
N ASP A 137 -22.74 13.46 -5.36
CA ASP A 137 -22.66 12.36 -4.40
C ASP A 137 -21.78 11.17 -4.86
N ASP A 138 -21.46 11.09 -6.15
CA ASP A 138 -20.62 10.05 -6.75
C ASP A 138 -19.15 10.49 -6.96
N ASN A 139 -18.69 11.56 -6.30
CA ASN A 139 -17.37 12.16 -6.54
C ASN A 139 -16.16 11.39 -6.01
N GLN A 140 -16.32 10.24 -5.35
CA GLN A 140 -15.14 9.48 -4.90
C GLN A 140 -14.33 9.07 -6.12
N ASN A 141 -13.03 9.34 -6.12
CA ASN A 141 -12.12 8.91 -7.17
C ASN A 141 -11.45 7.59 -6.76
N TYR A 142 -10.64 7.62 -5.71
CA TYR A 142 -10.08 6.41 -5.12
C TYR A 142 -9.97 6.53 -3.60
N SER A 143 -9.85 5.40 -2.90
CA SER A 143 -9.62 5.37 -1.46
C SER A 143 -8.93 4.11 -1.01
N ILE A 144 -8.09 4.25 0.00
CA ILE A 144 -7.58 3.19 0.85
C ILE A 144 -8.33 3.24 2.18
N ARG A 145 -8.96 2.13 2.53
CA ARG A 145 -9.92 2.08 3.63
C ARG A 145 -10.00 0.70 4.26
N PHE A 146 -10.62 0.66 5.43
CA PHE A 146 -10.89 -0.54 6.17
C PHE A 146 -12.39 -0.69 6.41
N GLN A 147 -12.86 -1.94 6.41
CA GLN A 147 -14.22 -2.28 6.84
C GLN A 147 -14.14 -3.19 8.06
N GLY A 148 -14.74 -2.77 9.17
CA GLY A 148 -14.77 -3.60 10.38
C GLY A 148 -15.53 -4.90 10.16
N THR A 149 -14.99 -5.99 10.72
CA THR A 149 -15.58 -7.33 10.73
C THR A 149 -15.73 -7.83 12.17
N SER A 150 -16.15 -9.08 12.36
CA SER A 150 -16.10 -9.73 13.68
C SER A 150 -14.69 -10.11 14.12
N GLU A 151 -13.72 -10.16 13.20
CA GLU A 151 -12.37 -10.68 13.45
C GLU A 151 -11.28 -9.61 13.36
N GLY A 152 -11.63 -8.40 12.92
CA GLY A 152 -10.65 -7.38 12.57
C GLY A 152 -11.24 -6.32 11.66
N ALA A 153 -10.44 -5.88 10.69
CA ALA A 153 -10.88 -5.03 9.61
C ALA A 153 -10.35 -5.54 8.27
N GLN A 154 -11.22 -5.71 7.27
CA GLN A 154 -10.77 -6.00 5.90
C GLN A 154 -10.09 -4.77 5.32
N PHE A 155 -8.94 -4.96 4.70
CA PHE A 155 -8.21 -3.94 3.97
C PHE A 155 -8.86 -3.76 2.59
N GLY A 156 -8.99 -2.52 2.11
CA GLY A 156 -9.76 -2.27 0.90
C GLY A 156 -9.26 -1.14 0.03
N LEU A 157 -9.48 -1.34 -1.27
CA LEU A 157 -9.31 -0.37 -2.33
C LEU A 157 -10.70 -0.08 -2.93
N LEU A 158 -11.00 1.20 -3.09
CA LEU A 158 -12.04 1.64 -4.02
C LEU A 158 -11.40 2.53 -5.07
N PHE A 159 -11.85 2.38 -6.31
CA PHE A 159 -11.56 3.34 -7.36
C PHE A 159 -12.75 3.52 -8.31
N THR A 160 -12.70 4.60 -9.08
CA THR A 160 -13.71 4.97 -10.06
C THR A 160 -13.15 4.83 -11.47
N SER A 161 -13.89 4.16 -12.34
CA SER A 161 -13.62 4.16 -13.78
C SER A 161 -14.65 5.00 -14.52
N GLU A 162 -14.27 5.55 -15.66
CA GLU A 162 -15.19 6.15 -16.62
C GLU A 162 -15.29 5.25 -17.86
N HIS A 163 -16.52 4.98 -18.31
CA HIS A 163 -16.74 4.26 -19.56
C HIS A 163 -16.31 5.14 -20.76
N PRO A 164 -15.47 4.63 -21.69
CA PRO A 164 -14.83 5.46 -22.72
C PRO A 164 -15.82 6.15 -23.67
N GLY A 165 -16.94 5.49 -24.01
CA GLY A 165 -17.98 6.05 -24.88
C GLY A 165 -19.04 6.88 -24.14
N THR A 166 -19.79 6.25 -23.22
CA THR A 166 -20.93 6.89 -22.53
C THR A 166 -20.56 7.87 -21.42
N LYS A 167 -19.29 7.93 -20.99
CA LYS A 167 -18.83 8.76 -19.86
C LYS A 167 -19.48 8.40 -18.52
N GLN A 168 -20.16 7.26 -18.43
CA GLN A 168 -20.71 6.78 -17.18
C GLN A 168 -19.60 6.38 -16.21
N ARG A 169 -19.71 6.83 -14.97
CA ARG A 169 -18.77 6.52 -13.88
C ARG A 169 -19.23 5.27 -13.14
N ALA A 170 -18.28 4.41 -12.76
CA ALA A 170 -18.56 3.20 -12.01
C ALA A 170 -17.53 3.02 -10.88
N TRP A 171 -18.02 2.64 -9.69
CA TRP A 171 -17.17 2.31 -8.56
C TRP A 171 -16.83 0.84 -8.52
N HIS A 172 -15.54 0.56 -8.39
CA HIS A 172 -14.98 -0.77 -8.17
C HIS A 172 -14.50 -0.85 -6.74
N ARG A 173 -14.79 -1.98 -6.09
CA ARG A 173 -14.43 -2.22 -4.70
C ARG A 173 -13.73 -3.55 -4.60
N TRP A 174 -12.66 -3.57 -3.84
CA TRP A 174 -11.98 -4.77 -3.42
C TRP A 174 -11.80 -4.71 -1.90
N TRP A 175 -11.93 -5.88 -1.27
CA TRP A 175 -11.67 -6.12 0.14
C TRP A 175 -10.78 -7.35 0.24
N SER A 176 -9.81 -7.34 1.15
CA SER A 176 -9.01 -8.51 1.48
C SER A 176 -9.90 -9.61 2.07
N ASP A 177 -9.63 -10.86 1.71
CA ASP A 177 -10.26 -12.01 2.36
C ASP A 177 -9.87 -12.09 3.85
N PRO A 178 -8.57 -12.08 4.22
CA PRO A 178 -8.18 -11.98 5.61
C PRO A 178 -8.44 -10.58 6.19
N SER A 179 -8.78 -10.53 7.47
CA SER A 179 -8.89 -9.27 8.23
C SER A 179 -7.55 -8.90 8.87
N VAL A 180 -7.24 -7.61 8.89
CA VAL A 180 -6.19 -7.06 9.76
C VAL A 180 -6.69 -7.15 11.20
N PRO A 181 -5.92 -7.75 12.13
CA PRO A 181 -6.34 -7.86 13.52
C PRO A 181 -6.55 -6.49 14.20
N ILE A 182 -7.46 -6.45 15.19
CA ILE A 182 -7.73 -5.22 15.96
C ILE A 182 -6.55 -4.82 16.86
N THR A 183 -5.79 -5.80 17.34
CA THR A 183 -4.79 -5.58 18.39
C THR A 183 -3.38 -5.45 17.86
N GLY A 184 -2.79 -4.28 18.05
CA GLY A 184 -1.39 -4.02 17.72
C GLY A 184 -1.24 -3.21 16.44
N TRP A 185 0.01 -2.94 16.10
CA TRP A 185 0.38 -2.37 14.82
C TRP A 185 0.49 -3.47 13.77
N HIS A 186 -0.06 -3.19 12.59
CA HIS A 186 -0.03 -4.06 11.43
C HIS A 186 0.42 -3.28 10.20
N HIS A 187 1.24 -3.91 9.38
CA HIS A 187 1.65 -3.35 8.09
C HIS A 187 0.64 -3.77 7.03
N VAL A 188 0.22 -2.82 6.20
CA VAL A 188 -0.52 -3.12 4.98
C VAL A 188 0.16 -2.46 3.80
N ALA A 189 0.17 -3.14 2.67
CA ALA A 189 0.65 -2.60 1.42
C ALA A 189 -0.21 -3.10 0.26
N LEU A 190 -0.33 -2.29 -0.79
CA LEU A 190 -0.85 -2.74 -2.07
C LEU A 190 -0.22 -2.01 -3.24
N GLU A 191 -0.28 -2.65 -4.40
CA GLU A 191 -0.08 -2.02 -5.70
C GLU A 191 -1.22 -2.40 -6.64
N PHE A 192 -1.62 -1.45 -7.49
CA PHE A 192 -2.65 -1.67 -8.50
C PHE A 192 -2.40 -0.82 -9.74
N THR A 193 -2.44 -1.42 -10.92
CA THR A 193 -2.37 -0.73 -12.20
C THR A 193 -3.77 -0.49 -12.75
N PHE A 194 -4.16 0.78 -12.90
CA PHE A 194 -5.49 1.16 -13.35
C PHE A 194 -5.77 0.63 -14.76
N GLY A 195 -6.92 -0.03 -14.93
CA GLY A 195 -7.32 -0.66 -16.19
C GLY A 195 -6.75 -2.07 -16.41
N LYS A 196 -5.97 -2.62 -15.46
CA LYS A 196 -5.47 -4.00 -15.50
C LYS A 196 -6.02 -4.79 -14.31
N ARG A 197 -7.16 -5.47 -14.51
CA ARG A 197 -7.92 -6.17 -13.46
C ARG A 197 -7.07 -7.04 -12.54
N ASP A 198 -6.19 -7.86 -13.11
CA ASP A 198 -5.42 -8.86 -12.35
C ASP A 198 -4.09 -8.34 -11.80
N SER A 199 -3.89 -7.01 -11.81
CA SER A 199 -2.66 -6.36 -11.33
C SER A 199 -2.63 -6.15 -9.82
N LEU A 200 -3.76 -6.24 -9.12
CA LEU A 200 -3.78 -5.99 -7.68
C LEU A 200 -2.88 -7.00 -6.95
N ARG A 201 -1.92 -6.49 -6.19
CA ARG A 201 -1.16 -7.23 -5.19
C ARG A 201 -1.33 -6.51 -3.87
N ALA A 202 -1.68 -7.24 -2.82
CA ALA A 202 -1.87 -6.68 -1.50
C ALA A 202 -1.27 -7.59 -0.44
N TYR A 203 -0.87 -6.99 0.68
CA TYR A 203 -0.14 -7.64 1.74
C TYR A 203 -0.65 -7.17 3.11
N ILE A 204 -0.73 -8.10 4.07
CA ILE A 204 -0.94 -7.83 5.50
C ILE A 204 0.23 -8.46 6.25
N ASP A 205 0.97 -7.67 7.02
CA ASP A 205 2.16 -8.09 7.75
C ASP A 205 3.18 -8.85 6.87
N GLY A 206 3.36 -8.37 5.63
CA GLY A 206 4.26 -8.96 4.63
C GLY A 206 3.75 -10.24 3.96
N LYS A 207 2.56 -10.73 4.31
CA LYS A 207 1.95 -11.91 3.68
C LYS A 207 0.97 -11.50 2.58
N PRO A 208 1.03 -12.10 1.38
CA PRO A 208 0.01 -11.92 0.35
C PRO A 208 -1.38 -12.26 0.88
N VAL A 209 -2.40 -11.55 0.40
CA VAL A 209 -3.81 -11.76 0.76
C VAL A 209 -4.65 -12.27 -0.38
#